data_AF-A0A6L4Z692-F1
#
_entry.id   AF-A0A6L4Z692-F1
#
_cell.length_a   1.000
_cell.length_b   1.000
_cell.length_c   1.000
_cell.angle_alpha   90.00
_cell.angle_beta   90.00
_cell.angle_gamma   90.00
#
_symmetry.space_group_name_H-M   'P 1'
#
loop_
_entity.id
_entity.type
_entity.pdbx_description
1 polymer ?
#
loop_
_entity_poly.entity_id
_entity_poly.type
_entity_poly.pdbx_seq_one_letter_code
_entity_poly.pdbx_strand_id
1 'polypeptide(L)'
;MVLTIKKIQHRGADRIGIFCPYSAGANQKLKSIGAAYSSTLRCWYTDYSTTNYQLLQKNFDQLIIENPKPENAKTAPVAGPESRDLPPIVTSASVDEKPDDGVTKFPEKAVEKAKQEHKAEIPLAQKLRLQLHENIGKYWVFSMSYHFAVTKELLTVKGIYWNKAQKVYMAMRNRTVKEKAEKILQVSGFFPTDYFEKEKAVEGGLELVVKPHADDNHWMQVFIPPMFLLREKIKRFAMSRYSVPHGCYLLPAAPDVYKALTVHYEPEKVIFKNLLTAGYLKKENMPNQKQFLLQKAKNQVLEKIPETGRGYMIAMMDSMLAGNMSDSTIKSYGNSFYRFMRDNDYRDPASMEYRQVVKYLGGLMEKGLSAPTGHTLVNALNYYYRHVENNLNFEFKLPRPKNEQRIRTVFTMEECAGIFGTIDNPKHKLALMVAYGAGLRVGEVVTLKWADILLAEQKIHVKNGKGKKDRMVMLPYSVLVLLENYRALHPGNDYVFGGQFAGAHYSKGSVQKVMAAALEKSGLSKKGSVHNLRHSFATHLIEAGVDIRYIQELLGHSSIKTTMIYTHVTNKAINRIQSPLDRLNLKTEDKNDKKNDKKV
;
A
#
# COMPACT_ATOMS: atom_id res chain seq x y z
N MET A 1 4.02 -39.73 27.91
CA MET A 1 3.69 -38.31 27.58
C MET A 1 2.33 -38.35 26.92
N VAL A 2 1.33 -37.72 27.53
CA VAL A 2 -0.05 -37.82 27.08
C VAL A 2 -0.29 -36.83 25.95
N LEU A 3 -0.70 -37.32 24.79
CA LEU A 3 -1.12 -36.51 23.64
C LEU A 3 -2.64 -36.58 23.51
N THR A 4 -3.32 -35.44 23.50
CA THR A 4 -4.76 -35.40 23.22
C THR A 4 -4.98 -35.12 21.74
N ILE A 5 -5.65 -36.03 21.03
CA ILE A 5 -5.96 -35.88 19.61
C ILE A 5 -7.45 -35.68 19.37
N LYS A 6 -7.81 -34.72 18.52
CA LYS A 6 -9.20 -34.42 18.15
C LYS A 6 -9.34 -34.07 16.69
N LYS A 7 -10.50 -34.36 16.11
CA LYS A 7 -10.83 -33.91 14.75
C LYS A 7 -11.03 -32.39 14.77
N ILE A 8 -10.27 -31.68 13.92
CA ILE A 8 -10.37 -30.23 13.76
C ILE A 8 -10.57 -29.90 12.28
N GLN A 9 -11.29 -28.81 11.98
CA GLN A 9 -11.34 -28.26 10.63
C GLN A 9 -10.32 -27.11 10.54
N HIS A 10 -9.30 -27.26 9.69
CA HIS A 10 -8.25 -26.25 9.54
C HIS A 10 -7.85 -26.08 8.07
N ARG A 11 -7.86 -24.83 7.60
CA ARG A 11 -7.58 -24.46 6.19
C ARG A 11 -8.49 -25.17 5.16
N GLY A 12 -9.78 -25.29 5.48
CA GLY A 12 -10.78 -25.86 4.56
C GLY A 12 -10.80 -27.39 4.47
N ALA A 13 -9.97 -28.09 5.25
CA ALA A 13 -9.93 -29.55 5.31
C ALA A 13 -10.03 -30.07 6.75
N ASP A 14 -10.51 -31.31 6.89
CA ASP A 14 -10.45 -32.05 8.15
C ASP A 14 -9.00 -32.46 8.45
N ARG A 15 -8.56 -32.23 9.69
CA ARG A 15 -7.21 -32.50 10.18
C ARG A 15 -7.28 -33.20 11.55
N ILE A 16 -6.23 -33.94 11.89
CA ILE A 16 -6.02 -34.46 13.25
C ILE A 16 -5.28 -33.37 14.04
N GLY A 17 -5.95 -32.74 14.99
CA GLY A 17 -5.35 -31.77 15.90
C GLY A 17 -4.75 -32.47 17.11
N ILE A 18 -3.48 -32.22 17.39
CA ILE A 18 -2.67 -32.84 18.42
C ILE A 18 -2.32 -31.76 19.47
N PHE A 19 -2.83 -31.96 20.68
CA PHE A 19 -2.68 -31.06 21.81
C PHE A 19 -1.73 -31.69 22.82
N CYS A 20 -0.64 -30.99 23.12
CA CYS A 20 0.34 -31.43 24.09
C CYS A 20 1.04 -30.26 24.79
N PRO A 21 1.53 -30.46 26.03
CA PRO A 21 2.40 -29.50 26.70
C PRO A 21 3.70 -29.31 25.91
N TYR A 22 4.30 -28.12 25.99
CA TYR A 22 5.53 -27.81 25.29
C TYR A 22 6.68 -28.75 25.74
N SER A 23 7.19 -29.55 24.81
CA SER A 23 8.37 -30.39 25.01
C SER A 23 9.20 -30.40 23.73
N ALA A 24 10.49 -30.05 23.83
CA ALA A 24 11.40 -29.95 22.69
C ALA A 24 11.52 -31.29 21.94
N GLY A 25 11.63 -32.41 22.67
CA GLY A 25 11.72 -33.75 22.09
C GLY A 25 10.43 -34.20 21.39
N ALA A 26 9.27 -33.88 21.96
CA ALA A 26 7.98 -34.19 21.33
C ALA A 26 7.73 -33.37 20.07
N ASN A 27 8.10 -32.08 20.09
CA ASN A 27 7.97 -31.20 18.94
C ASN A 27 8.87 -31.65 17.76
N GLN A 28 10.07 -32.17 18.06
CA GLN A 28 10.96 -32.72 17.02
C GLN A 28 10.39 -34.00 16.41
N LYS A 29 9.84 -34.90 17.23
CA LYS A 29 9.14 -36.11 16.77
C LYS A 29 7.87 -35.80 15.96
N LEU A 30 7.12 -34.78 16.35
CA LEU A 30 5.93 -34.33 15.61
C LEU A 30 6.32 -33.74 14.23
N LYS A 31 7.44 -33.01 14.15
CA LYS A 31 7.97 -32.54 12.86
C LYS A 31 8.46 -33.69 11.97
N SER A 32 9.09 -34.72 12.54
CA SER A 32 9.60 -35.86 11.74
C SER A 32 8.48 -36.69 11.11
N ILE A 33 7.29 -36.72 11.72
CA ILE A 33 6.09 -37.36 11.14
C ILE A 33 5.28 -36.41 10.24
N GLY A 34 5.81 -35.24 9.91
CA GLY A 34 5.18 -34.29 8.99
C GLY A 34 4.06 -33.42 9.59
N ALA A 35 3.93 -33.36 10.93
CA ALA A 35 2.94 -32.49 11.56
C ALA A 35 3.39 -31.02 11.51
N ALA A 36 2.45 -30.12 11.24
CA ALA A 36 2.66 -28.67 11.22
C ALA A 36 2.01 -28.01 12.44
N TYR A 37 2.61 -26.94 12.96
CA TYR A 37 2.03 -26.20 14.09
C TYR A 37 1.06 -25.12 13.60
N SER A 38 -0.16 -25.10 14.13
CA SER A 38 -1.13 -24.04 13.91
C SER A 38 -1.07 -23.01 15.03
N SER A 39 -0.58 -21.81 14.75
CA SER A 39 -0.60 -20.69 15.69
C SER A 39 -2.02 -20.24 16.05
N THR A 40 -2.99 -20.47 15.15
CA THR A 40 -4.39 -20.06 15.33
C THR A 40 -5.15 -20.99 16.27
N LEU A 41 -4.89 -22.30 16.19
CA LEU A 41 -5.54 -23.32 17.03
C LEU A 41 -4.67 -23.77 18.21
N ARG A 42 -3.44 -23.23 18.32
CA ARG A 42 -2.43 -23.55 19.35
C ARG A 42 -2.18 -25.04 19.49
N CYS A 43 -2.15 -25.76 18.38
CA CYS A 43 -1.94 -27.20 18.34
C CYS A 43 -1.11 -27.61 17.12
N TRP A 44 -0.50 -28.78 17.22
CA TRP A 44 0.05 -29.46 16.05
C TRP A 44 -1.08 -30.08 15.25
N TYR A 45 -0.95 -30.17 13.94
CA TYR A 45 -1.93 -30.84 13.11
C TYR A 45 -1.28 -31.62 11.96
N THR A 46 -1.95 -32.69 11.58
CA THR A 46 -1.62 -33.48 10.39
C THR A 46 -2.89 -33.79 9.61
N ASP A 47 -2.73 -34.29 8.39
CA ASP A 47 -3.82 -34.61 7.49
C ASP A 47 -4.68 -35.73 8.09
N TYR A 48 -6.01 -35.62 7.96
CA TYR A 48 -6.95 -36.58 8.51
C TYR A 48 -6.96 -37.87 7.68
N SER A 49 -5.99 -38.74 7.95
CA SER A 49 -5.82 -40.05 7.30
C SER A 49 -5.48 -41.15 8.31
N THR A 50 -5.82 -42.39 7.96
CA THR A 50 -5.50 -43.59 8.75
C THR A 50 -3.99 -43.78 8.91
N THR A 51 -3.21 -43.46 7.87
CA THR A 51 -1.74 -43.56 7.88
C THR A 51 -1.11 -42.63 8.90
N ASN A 52 -1.56 -41.37 8.98
CA ASN A 52 -1.04 -40.39 9.92
C ASN A 52 -1.46 -40.71 11.36
N TYR A 53 -2.66 -41.27 11.56
CA TYR A 53 -3.10 -41.77 12.85
C TYR A 53 -2.24 -42.93 13.35
N GLN A 54 -1.92 -43.90 12.49
CA GLN A 54 -1.02 -45.01 12.81
C GLN A 54 0.41 -44.54 13.11
N LEU A 55 0.92 -43.54 12.37
CA LEU A 55 2.22 -42.92 12.66
C LEU A 55 2.25 -42.25 14.04
N LEU A 56 1.15 -41.61 14.46
CA LEU A 56 1.03 -41.06 15.80
C LEU A 56 1.02 -42.16 16.86
N GLN A 57 0.27 -43.24 16.64
CA GLN A 57 0.19 -44.38 17.56
C GLN A 57 1.53 -45.13 17.71
N LYS A 58 2.32 -45.23 16.64
CA LYS A 58 3.64 -45.88 16.67
C LYS A 58 4.73 -45.07 17.38
N ASN A 59 4.62 -43.73 17.34
CA ASN A 59 5.65 -42.84 17.90
C ASN A 59 5.34 -42.35 19.33
N PHE A 60 4.11 -42.56 19.80
CA PHE A 60 3.65 -42.09 21.10
C PHE A 60 2.75 -43.13 21.80
N ASP A 61 3.20 -43.61 22.96
CA ASP A 61 2.57 -44.73 23.67
C ASP A 61 1.27 -44.35 24.42
N GLN A 62 0.98 -43.06 24.60
CA GLN A 62 -0.17 -42.55 25.36
C GLN A 62 -0.93 -41.48 24.57
N LEU A 63 -1.96 -41.91 23.82
CA LEU A 63 -2.86 -41.04 23.06
C LEU A 63 -4.26 -41.06 23.66
N ILE A 64 -4.81 -39.89 23.98
CA ILE A 64 -6.20 -39.69 24.41
C ILE A 64 -6.99 -39.11 23.23
N ILE A 65 -8.06 -39.78 22.82
CA ILE A 65 -8.89 -39.33 21.69
C ILE A 65 -10.09 -38.58 22.23
N GLU A 66 -10.16 -37.28 21.95
CA GLU A 66 -11.29 -36.42 22.30
C GLU A 66 -12.30 -36.39 21.13
N ASN A 67 -13.06 -37.48 20.99
CA ASN A 67 -14.44 -37.52 20.50
C ASN A 67 -14.95 -38.98 20.43
N PRO A 68 -15.86 -39.40 21.34
CA PRO A 68 -16.58 -40.66 21.15
C PRO A 68 -17.65 -40.43 20.07
N LYS A 69 -17.63 -41.22 18.98
CA LYS A 69 -18.86 -41.40 18.19
C LYS A 69 -19.81 -42.28 18.99
N PRO A 70 -21.13 -42.02 18.98
CA PRO A 70 -22.10 -42.97 19.48
C PRO A 70 -21.97 -44.27 18.69
N GLU A 71 -22.07 -45.38 19.41
CA GLU A 71 -22.14 -46.74 18.87
C GLU A 71 -23.18 -46.77 17.73
N ASN A 72 -22.84 -47.45 16.63
CA ASN A 72 -23.61 -47.66 15.39
C ASN A 72 -23.34 -46.68 14.23
N ALA A 73 -22.23 -46.89 13.51
CA ALA A 73 -22.19 -46.62 12.08
C ALA A 73 -21.19 -47.57 11.38
N LYS A 74 -21.74 -48.43 10.52
CA LYS A 74 -21.05 -49.46 9.73
C LYS A 74 -19.90 -48.88 8.88
N THR A 75 -18.78 -49.59 8.85
CA THR A 75 -17.64 -49.37 7.97
C THR A 75 -18.00 -49.63 6.50
N ALA A 76 -17.58 -48.74 5.60
CA ALA A 76 -17.46 -49.02 4.17
C ALA A 76 -15.97 -49.05 3.80
N PRO A 77 -15.49 -50.05 3.03
CA PRO A 77 -14.07 -50.25 2.75
C PRO A 77 -13.54 -49.28 1.69
N VAL A 78 -12.24 -49.01 1.82
CA VAL A 78 -11.38 -48.22 0.93
C VAL A 78 -11.13 -48.99 -0.37
N ALA A 79 -11.27 -48.33 -1.53
CA ALA A 79 -10.76 -48.82 -2.80
C ALA A 79 -9.47 -48.07 -3.19
N GLY A 80 -8.55 -48.85 -3.77
CA GLY A 80 -7.12 -48.63 -3.96
C GLY A 80 -6.65 -47.53 -4.93
N PRO A 81 -5.36 -47.58 -5.31
CA PRO A 81 -4.54 -46.43 -5.69
C PRO A 81 -4.35 -46.33 -7.20
N GLU A 82 -4.45 -45.15 -7.80
CA GLU A 82 -3.74 -44.89 -9.06
C GLU A 82 -3.57 -43.41 -9.40
N SER A 83 -2.33 -43.12 -9.82
CA SER A 83 -1.81 -42.04 -10.66
C SER A 83 -2.27 -40.59 -10.49
N ARG A 84 -1.28 -39.73 -10.25
CA ARG A 84 -1.33 -38.29 -10.52
C ARG A 84 -1.05 -38.07 -12.01
N ASP A 85 -1.99 -37.47 -12.73
CA ASP A 85 -1.65 -36.66 -13.89
C ASP A 85 -2.41 -35.33 -13.87
N LEU A 86 -1.68 -34.29 -14.28
CA LEU A 86 -2.02 -32.87 -14.25
C LEU A 86 -3.27 -32.56 -15.09
N PRO A 87 -4.04 -31.50 -14.77
CA PRO A 87 -5.18 -31.10 -15.58
C PRO A 87 -4.72 -30.44 -16.90
N PRO A 88 -5.13 -30.93 -18.08
CA PRO A 88 -4.95 -30.19 -19.31
C PRO A 88 -6.12 -29.22 -19.53
N ILE A 89 -5.78 -27.94 -19.51
CA ILE A 89 -6.14 -26.90 -20.49
C ILE A 89 -7.49 -27.08 -21.20
N VAL A 90 -8.44 -26.20 -20.88
CA VAL A 90 -9.66 -25.99 -21.66
C VAL A 90 -9.30 -25.29 -22.97
N THR A 91 -9.49 -25.98 -24.10
CA THR A 91 -9.60 -25.40 -25.43
C THR A 91 -11.02 -25.54 -25.95
N SER A 92 -11.51 -24.45 -26.52
CA SER A 92 -12.82 -24.23 -27.12
C SER A 92 -13.06 -25.01 -28.44
N ALA A 93 -14.34 -25.17 -28.77
CA ALA A 93 -14.97 -25.73 -29.99
C ALA A 93 -15.11 -27.27 -29.95
N SER A 94 -16.27 -27.90 -30.22
CA SER A 94 -17.34 -27.65 -31.20
C SER A 94 -18.66 -28.34 -30.75
N VAL A 95 -19.84 -27.69 -30.87
CA VAL A 95 -20.94 -27.99 -31.83
C VAL A 95 -21.55 -29.41 -31.61
N ASP A 96 -22.78 -29.56 -31.08
CA ASP A 96 -23.99 -29.67 -31.89
C ASP A 96 -25.33 -29.39 -31.14
N GLU A 97 -26.20 -28.66 -31.85
CA GLU A 97 -27.66 -28.74 -32.05
C GLU A 97 -28.70 -28.94 -30.90
N LYS A 98 -29.79 -28.16 -31.05
CA LYS A 98 -31.03 -27.97 -30.24
C LYS A 98 -32.06 -29.14 -30.46
N PRO A 99 -33.34 -29.13 -29.99
CA PRO A 99 -34.13 -28.14 -29.23
C PRO A 99 -35.11 -28.66 -28.13
N ASP A 100 -35.74 -27.69 -27.46
CA ASP A 100 -37.18 -27.63 -27.10
C ASP A 100 -37.69 -27.86 -25.66
N ASP A 101 -38.78 -27.13 -25.41
CA ASP A 101 -39.51 -26.76 -24.19
C ASP A 101 -39.93 -27.84 -23.19
N GLY A 102 -40.20 -27.44 -21.93
CA GLY A 102 -41.09 -28.22 -21.05
C GLY A 102 -40.95 -28.01 -19.54
N VAL A 103 -41.87 -27.21 -18.99
CA VAL A 103 -42.19 -27.07 -17.56
C VAL A 103 -42.50 -28.44 -16.91
N THR A 104 -41.94 -28.74 -15.73
CA THR A 104 -42.61 -29.62 -14.75
C THR A 104 -42.23 -29.29 -13.29
N LYS A 105 -43.27 -29.10 -12.47
CA LYS A 105 -43.26 -28.92 -11.01
C LYS A 105 -43.03 -30.26 -10.29
N PHE A 106 -42.44 -30.21 -9.08
CA PHE A 106 -42.53 -31.26 -8.05
C PHE A 106 -42.61 -30.59 -6.64
N PRO A 107 -43.20 -31.24 -5.62
CA PRO A 107 -44.43 -30.74 -5.01
C PRO A 107 -44.31 -30.42 -3.51
N GLU A 108 -45.07 -29.40 -3.09
CA GLU A 108 -45.48 -29.19 -1.71
C GLU A 108 -46.41 -30.32 -1.25
N LYS A 109 -45.96 -31.18 -0.33
CA LYS A 109 -46.77 -31.93 0.66
C LYS A 109 -45.89 -32.98 1.35
N ALA A 110 -45.06 -32.55 2.29
CA ALA A 110 -44.43 -33.47 3.27
C ALA A 110 -44.03 -32.79 4.59
N VAL A 111 -44.56 -31.60 4.92
CA VAL A 111 -44.17 -30.87 6.16
C VAL A 111 -45.39 -30.35 6.93
N GLU A 112 -46.54 -31.01 6.82
CA GLU A 112 -47.69 -30.77 7.68
C GLU A 112 -48.19 -32.07 8.29
N LYS A 113 -47.58 -32.47 9.41
CA LYS A 113 -48.22 -33.12 10.58
C LYS A 113 -47.16 -33.47 11.63
N ALA A 114 -46.66 -32.44 12.29
CA ALA A 114 -46.11 -32.51 13.65
C ALA A 114 -46.13 -31.09 14.28
N LYS A 115 -47.32 -30.49 14.31
CA LYS A 115 -47.73 -29.52 15.35
C LYS A 115 -48.01 -30.38 16.61
N GLN A 116 -47.72 -30.06 17.86
CA GLN A 116 -47.60 -28.81 18.61
C GLN A 116 -47.21 -29.24 20.03
N GLU A 117 -46.17 -28.68 20.65
CA GLU A 117 -46.11 -28.55 22.12
C GLU A 117 -45.44 -27.22 22.47
N HIS A 118 -46.06 -26.48 23.38
CA HIS A 118 -45.79 -25.08 23.72
C HIS A 118 -44.34 -24.80 24.13
N LYS A 119 -43.66 -23.89 23.42
CA LYS A 119 -42.57 -23.09 23.98
C LYS A 119 -42.80 -21.64 23.58
N ALA A 120 -43.16 -20.81 24.56
CA ALA A 120 -43.27 -19.37 24.36
C ALA A 120 -42.01 -18.84 23.65
N GLU A 121 -42.20 -18.12 22.54
CA GLU A 121 -41.09 -17.51 21.80
C GLU A 121 -40.43 -16.45 22.68
N ILE A 122 -39.28 -16.79 23.25
CA ILE A 122 -38.41 -15.82 23.93
C ILE A 122 -37.99 -14.77 22.88
N PRO A 123 -38.24 -13.47 23.10
CA PRO A 123 -37.85 -12.41 22.17
C PRO A 123 -36.35 -12.50 21.83
N LEU A 124 -35.99 -12.24 20.56
CA LEU A 124 -34.60 -12.36 20.05
C LEU A 124 -33.58 -11.62 20.93
N ALA A 125 -33.99 -10.48 21.51
CA ALA A 125 -33.22 -9.67 22.44
C ALA A 125 -32.73 -10.45 23.69
N GLN A 126 -33.55 -11.35 24.25
CA GLN A 126 -33.21 -12.14 25.44
C GLN A 126 -32.24 -13.29 25.12
N LYS A 127 -32.22 -13.78 23.88
CA LYS A 127 -31.28 -14.83 23.42
C LYS A 127 -29.87 -14.28 23.15
N LEU A 128 -29.74 -12.99 22.80
CA LEU A 128 -28.49 -12.38 22.38
C LEU A 128 -27.57 -11.92 23.52
N ARG A 129 -28.01 -11.94 24.80
CA ARG A 129 -27.23 -11.51 25.99
C ARG A 129 -26.43 -10.23 25.74
N LEU A 130 -27.14 -9.19 25.28
CA LEU A 130 -26.53 -7.91 24.93
C LEU A 130 -25.94 -7.22 26.16
N GLN A 131 -24.69 -6.79 26.08
CA GLN A 131 -24.01 -6.01 27.11
C GLN A 131 -23.35 -4.79 26.49
N LEU A 132 -23.60 -3.61 27.06
CA LEU A 132 -22.95 -2.37 26.69
C LEU A 132 -21.72 -2.15 27.59
N HIS A 133 -20.59 -1.79 26.98
CA HIS A 133 -19.31 -1.52 27.65
C HIS A 133 -18.97 -0.03 27.59
N GLU A 134 -17.89 0.37 28.27
CA GLU A 134 -17.38 1.74 28.19
C GLU A 134 -17.07 2.17 26.75
N ASN A 135 -17.42 3.42 26.45
CA ASN A 135 -17.24 3.99 25.12
C ASN A 135 -15.75 4.15 24.78
N ILE A 136 -15.37 3.73 23.57
CA ILE A 136 -14.00 3.90 23.07
C ILE A 136 -14.03 4.96 21.95
N GLY A 137 -13.71 6.20 22.32
CA GLY A 137 -13.65 7.34 21.41
C GLY A 137 -14.99 7.61 20.73
N LYS A 138 -15.05 7.40 19.40
CA LYS A 138 -16.25 7.65 18.56
C LYS A 138 -17.21 6.46 18.49
N TYR A 139 -16.99 5.41 19.28
CA TYR A 139 -17.71 4.15 19.21
C TYR A 139 -18.39 3.79 20.53
N TRP A 140 -19.65 3.36 20.46
CA TRP A 140 -20.27 2.52 21.47
C TRP A 140 -19.69 1.12 21.35
N VAL A 141 -19.30 0.53 22.47
CA VAL A 141 -18.74 -0.82 22.52
C VAL A 141 -19.77 -1.74 23.14
N PHE A 142 -20.10 -2.84 22.46
CA PHE A 142 -21.07 -3.80 22.97
C PHE A 142 -20.69 -5.23 22.62
N SER A 143 -21.14 -6.20 23.41
CA SER A 143 -20.99 -7.62 23.16
C SER A 143 -22.35 -8.31 23.07
N MET A 144 -22.40 -9.37 22.26
CA MET A 144 -23.56 -10.25 22.15
C MET A 144 -23.11 -11.70 21.96
N SER A 145 -23.96 -12.64 22.36
CA SER A 145 -23.83 -14.05 21.99
C SER A 145 -23.78 -14.18 20.48
N TYR A 146 -22.88 -15.02 19.98
CA TYR A 146 -22.71 -15.19 18.54
C TYR A 146 -23.98 -15.76 17.89
N HIS A 147 -24.54 -15.02 16.95
CA HIS A 147 -25.65 -15.44 16.12
C HIS A 147 -25.34 -15.12 14.67
N PHE A 148 -25.30 -16.14 13.80
CA PHE A 148 -24.77 -15.99 12.43
C PHE A 148 -25.53 -14.95 11.59
N ALA A 149 -26.86 -15.03 11.55
CA ALA A 149 -27.69 -14.10 10.76
C ALA A 149 -27.51 -12.63 11.22
N VAL A 150 -27.72 -12.36 12.52
CA VAL A 150 -27.57 -11.05 13.14
C VAL A 150 -26.16 -10.48 12.99
N THR A 151 -25.12 -11.31 13.15
CA THR A 151 -23.72 -10.85 12.99
C THR A 151 -23.42 -10.45 11.56
N LYS A 152 -23.91 -11.21 10.58
CA LYS A 152 -23.74 -10.90 9.16
C LYS A 152 -24.43 -9.60 8.79
N GLU A 153 -25.63 -9.36 9.29
CA GLU A 153 -26.38 -8.12 9.06
C GLU A 153 -25.80 -6.92 9.81
N LEU A 154 -25.31 -7.09 11.04
CA LEU A 154 -24.67 -5.99 11.77
C LEU A 154 -23.40 -5.49 11.07
N LEU A 155 -22.59 -6.40 10.53
CA LEU A 155 -21.33 -6.05 9.87
C LEU A 155 -21.52 -5.46 8.46
N THR A 156 -22.70 -5.56 7.85
CA THR A 156 -22.99 -4.85 6.59
C THR A 156 -23.34 -3.38 6.81
N VAL A 157 -23.70 -2.99 8.05
CA VAL A 157 -23.98 -1.59 8.39
C VAL A 157 -22.67 -0.79 8.43
N LYS A 158 -22.54 0.17 7.50
CA LYS A 158 -21.42 1.12 7.46
C LYS A 158 -21.35 1.92 8.77
N GLY A 159 -20.34 1.63 9.59
CA GLY A 159 -20.15 2.26 10.91
C GLY A 159 -20.10 1.27 12.08
N ILE A 160 -20.40 -0.01 11.85
CA ILE A 160 -20.24 -1.09 12.84
C ILE A 160 -19.03 -1.95 12.46
N TYR A 161 -18.20 -2.27 13.45
CA TYR A 161 -16.96 -3.02 13.26
C TYR A 161 -16.81 -4.11 14.32
N TRP A 162 -16.20 -5.23 13.96
CA TRP A 162 -15.78 -6.25 14.92
C TRP A 162 -14.34 -6.02 15.35
N ASN A 163 -14.11 -5.86 16.66
CA ASN A 163 -12.77 -5.80 17.22
C ASN A 163 -12.32 -7.20 17.66
N LYS A 164 -11.41 -7.80 16.87
CA LYS A 164 -10.90 -9.15 17.12
C LYS A 164 -10.09 -9.28 18.41
N ALA A 165 -9.42 -8.22 18.87
CA ALA A 165 -8.57 -8.26 20.05
C ALA A 165 -9.38 -8.31 21.35
N GLN A 166 -10.45 -7.50 21.42
CA GLN A 166 -11.31 -7.38 22.60
C GLN A 166 -12.58 -8.26 22.52
N LYS A 167 -12.84 -8.90 21.37
CA LYS A 167 -14.05 -9.71 21.11
C LYS A 167 -15.35 -8.93 21.34
N VAL A 168 -15.39 -7.69 20.88
CA VAL A 168 -16.52 -6.77 21.02
C VAL A 168 -16.88 -6.14 19.68
N TYR A 169 -18.14 -5.72 19.55
CA TYR A 169 -18.62 -4.90 18.45
C TYR A 169 -18.44 -3.42 18.80
N MET A 170 -18.06 -2.64 17.80
CA MET A 170 -17.87 -1.20 17.90
C MET A 170 -18.83 -0.52 16.92
N ALA A 171 -19.87 0.13 17.44
CA ALA A 171 -20.84 0.89 16.65
C ALA A 171 -20.52 2.38 16.73
N MET A 172 -20.43 3.07 15.58
CA MET A 172 -20.19 4.50 15.55
C MET A 172 -21.35 5.25 16.22
N ARG A 173 -21.03 6.19 17.12
CA ARG A 173 -22.00 6.97 17.90
C ARG A 173 -22.75 7.96 17.00
N ASN A 174 -23.68 7.49 16.18
CA ASN A 174 -24.42 8.28 15.20
C ASN A 174 -25.87 7.81 15.20
N ARG A 175 -26.83 8.74 15.08
CA ARG A 175 -28.27 8.45 14.98
C ARG A 175 -28.62 7.42 13.93
N THR A 176 -28.09 7.54 12.71
CA THR A 176 -28.37 6.58 11.62
C THR A 176 -27.82 5.19 11.91
N VAL A 177 -26.67 5.11 12.61
CA VAL A 177 -26.06 3.83 12.99
C VAL A 177 -26.82 3.20 14.14
N LYS A 178 -27.26 4.01 15.11
CA LYS A 178 -28.13 3.58 16.22
C LYS A 178 -29.43 2.96 15.72
N GLU A 179 -30.19 3.69 14.90
CA GLU A 179 -31.48 3.22 14.37
C GLU A 179 -31.35 1.91 13.58
N LYS A 180 -30.29 1.78 12.77
CA LYS A 180 -30.02 0.55 12.00
C LYS A 180 -29.57 -0.62 12.89
N ALA A 181 -28.71 -0.36 13.87
CA ALA A 181 -28.23 -1.40 14.79
C ALA A 181 -29.36 -1.91 15.68
N GLU A 182 -30.18 -1.02 16.22
CA GLU A 182 -31.34 -1.34 17.07
C GLU A 182 -32.42 -2.12 16.31
N LYS A 183 -32.66 -1.78 15.03
CA LYS A 183 -33.57 -2.55 14.16
C LYS A 183 -33.09 -3.99 13.93
N ILE A 184 -31.80 -4.19 13.69
CA ILE A 184 -31.21 -5.54 13.45
C ILE A 184 -31.18 -6.36 14.75
N LEU A 185 -30.89 -5.70 15.88
CA LEU A 185 -30.85 -6.33 17.20
C LEU A 185 -32.26 -6.55 17.79
N GLN A 186 -33.31 -6.01 17.16
CA GLN A 186 -34.70 -6.04 17.63
C GLN A 186 -34.85 -5.51 19.07
N VAL A 187 -34.14 -4.43 19.38
CA VAL A 187 -34.17 -3.74 20.69
C VAL A 187 -34.43 -2.26 20.47
N SER A 188 -35.16 -1.61 21.37
CA SER A 188 -35.34 -0.16 21.38
C SER A 188 -34.54 0.45 22.53
N GLY A 189 -33.71 1.47 22.25
CA GLY A 189 -32.99 2.23 23.28
C GLY A 189 -31.81 1.52 23.93
N PHE A 190 -31.19 0.53 23.25
CA PHE A 190 -29.99 -0.15 23.76
C PHE A 190 -28.74 0.73 23.73
N PHE A 191 -28.61 1.60 22.72
CA PHE A 191 -27.51 2.58 22.68
C PHE A 191 -27.95 3.88 23.36
N PRO A 192 -27.07 4.56 24.12
CA PRO A 192 -27.40 5.86 24.70
C PRO A 192 -27.61 6.95 23.63
N THR A 193 -28.09 8.12 24.05
CA THR A 193 -28.30 9.30 23.17
C THR A 193 -27.06 10.21 23.10
N ASP A 194 -25.91 9.73 23.57
CA ASP A 194 -24.65 10.45 23.55
C ASP A 194 -23.98 10.35 22.16
N TYR A 195 -24.53 11.01 21.16
CA TYR A 195 -23.98 10.97 19.80
C TYR A 195 -22.57 11.59 19.72
N PHE A 196 -21.72 11.08 18.83
CA PHE A 196 -20.42 11.65 18.50
C PHE A 196 -20.63 12.77 17.48
N GLU A 197 -20.75 13.98 18.00
CA GLU A 197 -20.73 15.20 17.20
C GLU A 197 -19.29 15.49 16.77
N LYS A 198 -19.05 15.60 15.47
CA LYS A 198 -17.76 16.03 14.90
C LYS A 198 -17.39 17.48 15.30
N GLU A 199 -18.36 18.24 15.79
CA GLU A 199 -18.30 19.67 16.08
C GLU A 199 -18.79 19.99 17.49
N LYS A 200 -18.41 19.20 18.51
CA LYS A 200 -18.30 19.85 19.83
C LYS A 200 -17.15 20.83 19.74
N ALA A 201 -17.48 22.12 19.64
CA ALA A 201 -16.56 23.18 19.99
C ALA A 201 -15.90 22.79 21.31
N VAL A 202 -14.57 22.90 21.39
CA VAL A 202 -13.88 22.81 22.66
C VAL A 202 -14.50 23.90 23.55
N GLU A 203 -15.30 23.49 24.53
CA GLU A 203 -15.73 24.39 25.59
C GLU A 203 -14.46 24.89 26.28
N GLY A 204 -14.33 26.21 26.37
CA GLY A 204 -13.12 26.88 26.84
C GLY A 204 -12.67 26.32 28.20
N GLY A 205 -11.37 26.11 28.35
CA GLY A 205 -10.77 25.58 29.58
C GLY A 205 -9.74 24.46 29.38
N LEU A 206 -9.54 23.97 28.16
CA LEU A 206 -8.49 23.00 27.87
C LEU A 206 -7.14 23.69 27.69
N GLU A 207 -6.15 23.30 28.50
CA GLU A 207 -4.78 23.82 28.44
C GLU A 207 -3.86 22.92 27.61
N LEU A 208 -3.15 23.51 26.67
CA LEU A 208 -1.99 22.92 26.01
C LEU A 208 -0.74 23.53 26.64
N VAL A 209 0.07 22.70 27.28
CA VAL A 209 1.27 23.15 28.00
C VAL A 209 2.51 22.74 27.23
N VAL A 210 3.38 23.71 26.94
CA VAL A 210 4.69 23.48 26.31
C VAL A 210 5.79 23.70 27.34
N LYS A 211 6.64 22.69 27.53
CA LYS A 211 7.76 22.69 28.49
C LYS A 211 9.09 22.39 27.78
N PRO A 212 10.22 22.86 28.33
CA PRO A 212 11.53 22.45 27.85
C PRO A 212 11.75 20.95 28.13
N HIS A 213 12.54 20.30 27.29
CA HIS A 213 13.00 18.94 27.52
C HIS A 213 14.29 19.00 28.33
N ALA A 214 14.33 18.35 29.49
CA ALA A 214 15.47 18.45 30.41
C ALA A 214 16.80 17.96 29.81
N ASP A 215 16.76 16.87 29.03
CA ASP A 215 17.98 16.21 28.54
C ASP A 215 18.39 16.60 27.10
N ASP A 216 17.48 17.18 26.31
CA ASP A 216 17.73 17.44 24.89
C ASP A 216 17.05 18.73 24.43
N ASN A 217 17.84 19.80 24.38
CA ASN A 217 17.40 21.14 23.99
C ASN A 217 16.91 21.24 22.53
N HIS A 218 17.08 20.19 21.70
CA HIS A 218 16.49 20.14 20.36
C HIS A 218 14.98 19.86 20.39
N TRP A 219 14.43 19.40 21.52
CA TRP A 219 13.02 19.04 21.66
C TRP A 219 12.32 19.90 22.70
N MET A 220 11.02 20.10 22.49
CA MET A 220 10.08 20.64 23.46
C MET A 220 9.02 19.60 23.77
N GLN A 221 8.62 19.54 25.03
CA GLN A 221 7.56 18.66 25.52
C GLN A 221 6.23 19.37 25.38
N VAL A 222 5.28 18.74 24.69
CA VAL A 222 3.94 19.27 24.45
C VAL A 222 2.91 18.36 25.09
N PHE A 223 2.31 18.85 26.16
CA PHE A 223 1.25 18.19 26.90
C PHE A 223 -0.09 18.59 26.31
N ILE A 224 -0.83 17.61 25.82
CA ILE A 224 -2.12 17.82 25.17
C ILE A 224 -3.21 17.14 25.99
N PRO A 225 -4.37 17.82 26.17
CA PRO A 225 -5.55 17.25 26.78
C PRO A 225 -5.92 15.88 26.17
N PRO A 226 -6.59 14.99 26.91
CA PRO A 226 -6.98 13.66 26.44
C PRO A 226 -8.13 13.69 25.40
N MET A 227 -8.17 14.69 24.53
CA MET A 227 -9.09 14.79 23.41
C MET A 227 -8.52 14.15 22.15
N PHE A 228 -9.31 13.31 21.52
CA PHE A 228 -8.93 12.61 20.29
C PHE A 228 -8.56 13.56 19.15
N LEU A 229 -9.36 14.62 18.94
CA LEU A 229 -9.13 15.60 17.86
C LEU A 229 -7.76 16.32 18.02
N LEU A 230 -7.47 16.78 19.24
CA LEU A 230 -6.21 17.46 19.57
C LEU A 230 -5.02 16.51 19.47
N ARG A 231 -5.18 15.24 19.89
CA ARG A 231 -4.13 14.22 19.74
C ARG A 231 -3.87 13.86 18.27
N GLU A 232 -4.90 13.78 17.45
CA GLU A 232 -4.73 13.54 16.01
C GLU A 232 -4.07 14.72 15.30
N LYS A 233 -4.30 15.95 15.75
CA LYS A 233 -3.61 17.13 15.23
C LYS A 233 -2.11 17.12 15.55
N ILE A 234 -1.69 16.83 16.78
CA ILE A 234 -0.25 16.86 17.11
C ILE A 234 0.53 15.77 16.38
N LYS A 235 -0.09 14.61 16.12
CA LYS A 235 0.53 13.54 15.33
C LYS A 235 0.82 13.98 13.88
N ARG A 236 0.15 15.04 13.41
CA ARG A 236 0.37 15.67 12.10
C ARG A 236 1.47 16.74 12.13
N PHE A 237 2.16 16.95 13.24
CA PHE A 237 3.35 17.81 13.24
C PHE A 237 4.57 17.02 12.81
N ALA A 238 5.42 17.65 11.99
CA ALA A 238 6.67 17.04 11.56
C ALA A 238 7.49 16.59 12.78
N MET A 239 7.90 15.33 12.76
CA MET A 239 8.74 14.75 13.81
C MET A 239 8.08 14.68 15.19
N SER A 240 6.74 14.76 15.27
CA SER A 240 5.99 14.49 16.49
C SER A 240 6.16 13.05 16.95
N ARG A 241 6.61 12.86 18.19
CA ARG A 241 6.82 11.54 18.80
C ARG A 241 6.18 11.51 20.15
N TYR A 242 5.42 10.47 20.45
CA TYR A 242 4.90 10.28 21.79
C TYR A 242 5.99 9.67 22.68
N SER A 243 6.37 10.37 23.75
CA SER A 243 7.27 9.86 24.77
C SER A 243 6.44 9.17 25.86
N VAL A 244 6.55 7.85 25.95
CA VAL A 244 5.91 7.08 27.02
C VAL A 244 6.44 7.49 28.40
N PRO A 245 7.77 7.66 28.62
CA PRO A 245 8.31 8.10 29.91
C PRO A 245 7.79 9.46 30.39
N HIS A 246 7.61 10.41 29.48
CA HIS A 246 7.18 11.78 29.83
C HIS A 246 5.68 12.02 29.66
N GLY A 247 4.92 11.02 29.18
CA GLY A 247 3.48 11.14 28.97
C GLY A 247 3.05 12.26 28.00
N CYS A 248 3.93 12.71 27.11
CA CYS A 248 3.72 13.88 26.26
C CYS A 248 4.22 13.67 24.83
N TYR A 249 3.89 14.60 23.94
CA TYR A 249 4.43 14.62 22.58
C TYR A 249 5.70 15.48 22.53
N LEU A 250 6.75 14.94 21.92
CA LEU A 250 7.98 15.66 21.64
C LEU A 250 7.88 16.30 20.26
N LEU A 251 8.10 17.61 20.21
CA LEU A 251 8.23 18.39 18.97
C LEU A 251 9.60 19.07 18.92
N PRO A 252 10.15 19.35 17.73
CA PRO A 252 11.39 20.11 17.65
C PRO A 252 11.24 21.52 18.25
N ALA A 253 12.21 21.94 19.05
CA ALA A 253 12.25 23.23 19.74
C ALA A 253 12.67 24.37 18.79
N ALA A 254 11.87 24.60 17.75
CA ALA A 254 12.11 25.61 16.73
C ALA A 254 10.97 26.65 16.68
N PRO A 255 11.28 27.93 16.38
CA PRO A 255 10.27 29.00 16.30
C PRO A 255 9.13 28.70 15.31
N ASP A 256 9.46 28.11 14.16
CA ASP A 256 8.46 27.83 13.11
C ASP A 256 7.51 26.68 13.51
N VAL A 257 8.01 25.68 14.23
CA VAL A 257 7.19 24.58 14.77
C VAL A 257 6.26 25.10 15.85
N TYR A 258 6.76 25.97 16.73
CA TYR A 258 5.95 26.62 17.75
C TYR A 258 4.85 27.49 17.14
N LYS A 259 5.18 28.34 16.15
CA LYS A 259 4.20 29.15 15.41
C LYS A 259 3.14 28.28 14.73
N ALA A 260 3.56 27.22 14.03
CA ALA A 260 2.63 26.27 13.41
C ALA A 260 1.73 25.59 14.46
N LEU A 261 2.26 25.30 15.66
CA LEU A 261 1.49 24.74 16.76
C LEU A 261 0.42 25.71 17.25
N THR A 262 0.75 26.98 17.40
CA THR A 262 -0.24 28.01 17.75
C THR A 262 -1.32 28.14 16.67
N VAL A 263 -0.93 28.35 15.40
CA VAL A 263 -1.88 28.56 14.29
C VAL A 263 -2.81 27.37 14.08
N HIS A 264 -2.32 26.13 14.21
CA HIS A 264 -3.15 24.95 13.99
C HIS A 264 -4.13 24.64 15.12
N TYR A 265 -3.94 25.19 16.31
CA TYR A 265 -4.80 24.99 17.49
C TYR A 265 -5.64 26.24 17.84
N GLU A 266 -5.37 27.37 17.19
CA GLU A 266 -6.13 28.62 17.30
C GLU A 266 -7.64 28.45 17.01
N PRO A 267 -8.08 27.67 15.99
CA PRO A 267 -9.51 27.47 15.73
C PRO A 267 -10.26 26.76 16.87
N GLU A 268 -9.55 26.02 17.73
CA GLU A 268 -10.12 25.24 18.83
C GLU A 268 -10.17 26.01 20.16
N LYS A 269 -9.81 27.30 20.20
CA LYS A 269 -9.83 28.14 21.43
C LYS A 269 -9.12 27.49 22.63
N VAL A 270 -8.06 26.71 22.37
CA VAL A 270 -7.26 26.04 23.41
C VAL A 270 -6.36 27.07 24.09
N ILE A 271 -6.29 27.05 25.43
CA ILE A 271 -5.42 27.95 26.18
C ILE A 271 -3.99 27.46 26.05
N PHE A 272 -3.12 28.27 25.45
CA PHE A 272 -1.74 27.91 25.20
C PHE A 272 -0.82 28.41 26.34
N LYS A 273 -0.29 27.49 27.14
CA LYS A 273 0.61 27.81 28.25
C LYS A 273 2.05 27.52 27.87
N ASN A 274 2.79 28.57 27.56
CA ASN A 274 4.21 28.49 27.25
C ASN A 274 5.07 28.54 28.53
N LEU A 275 5.78 27.47 28.83
CA LEU A 275 6.75 27.39 29.95
C LEU A 275 8.19 27.23 29.45
N LEU A 276 8.44 27.55 28.17
CA LEU A 276 9.79 27.56 27.60
C LEU A 276 10.57 28.76 28.12
N THR A 277 11.87 28.56 28.39
CA THR A 277 12.77 29.65 28.75
C THR A 277 13.00 30.59 27.56
N ALA A 278 13.29 31.87 27.85
CA ALA A 278 13.60 32.84 26.80
C ALA A 278 14.81 32.38 25.97
N GLY A 279 14.66 32.33 24.63
CA GLY A 279 15.71 31.86 23.72
C GLY A 279 15.84 30.34 23.58
N TYR A 280 14.95 29.54 24.18
CA TYR A 280 14.96 28.08 24.03
C TYR A 280 14.68 27.62 22.59
N LEU A 281 13.85 28.37 21.87
CA LEU A 281 13.51 28.08 20.48
C LEU A 281 14.61 28.56 19.53
N LYS A 282 15.38 27.62 18.97
CA LYS A 282 16.45 27.92 18.00
C LYS A 282 16.06 27.44 16.61
N LYS A 283 16.38 28.22 15.57
CA LYS A 283 16.16 27.79 14.17
C LYS A 283 16.96 26.52 13.82
N GLU A 284 18.15 26.37 14.41
CA GLU A 284 19.02 25.20 14.26
C GLU A 284 18.39 23.89 14.75
N ASN A 285 17.46 23.98 15.71
CA ASN A 285 16.72 22.83 16.21
C ASN A 285 15.69 22.30 15.20
N MET A 286 15.44 23.01 14.08
CA MET A 286 14.69 22.43 12.97
C MET A 286 15.45 21.22 12.45
N PRO A 287 14.87 20.02 12.53
CA PRO A 287 15.54 18.83 12.06
C PRO A 287 15.77 18.97 10.56
N ASN A 288 17.04 18.89 10.15
CA ASN A 288 17.38 18.81 8.75
C ASN A 288 16.73 17.53 8.19
N GLN A 289 15.67 17.69 7.40
CA GLN A 289 14.89 16.57 6.87
C GLN A 289 15.78 15.59 6.09
N LYS A 290 16.83 16.10 5.43
CA LYS A 290 17.84 15.28 4.75
C LYS A 290 18.60 14.43 5.78
N GLN A 291 19.14 15.03 6.84
CA GLN A 291 19.85 14.33 7.91
C GLN A 291 18.99 13.24 8.55
N PHE A 292 17.73 13.54 8.88
CA PHE A 292 16.81 12.55 9.46
C PHE A 292 16.53 11.39 8.48
N LEU A 293 16.26 11.69 7.21
CA LEU A 293 16.01 10.65 6.20
C LEU A 293 17.24 9.77 5.97
N LEU A 294 18.44 10.34 6.03
CA LEU A 294 19.72 9.62 5.93
C LEU A 294 19.95 8.72 7.15
N GLN A 295 19.76 9.23 8.38
CA GLN A 295 19.85 8.42 9.60
C GLN A 295 18.81 7.30 9.60
N LYS A 296 17.56 7.60 9.24
CA LYS A 296 16.50 6.59 9.11
C LYS A 296 16.86 5.54 8.06
N ALA A 297 17.42 5.93 6.92
CA ALA A 297 17.87 5.00 5.89
C ALA A 297 18.97 4.08 6.40
N LYS A 298 19.98 4.62 7.12
CA LYS A 298 21.06 3.88 7.76
C LYS A 298 20.49 2.87 8.77
N ASN A 299 19.66 3.33 9.70
CA ASN A 299 19.09 2.48 10.76
C ASN A 299 18.20 1.35 10.20
N GLN A 300 17.35 1.64 9.20
CA GLN A 300 16.46 0.64 8.60
C GLN A 300 17.19 -0.55 7.96
N VAL A 301 18.40 -0.32 7.45
CA VAL A 301 19.22 -1.39 6.88
C VAL A 301 19.98 -2.08 8.02
N LEU A 302 20.60 -1.33 8.93
CA LEU A 302 21.38 -1.86 10.06
C LEU A 302 20.56 -2.72 11.03
N GLU A 303 19.28 -2.45 11.25
CA GLU A 303 18.39 -3.27 12.09
C GLU A 303 18.23 -4.72 11.59
N LYS A 304 18.49 -4.98 10.29
CA LYS A 304 18.28 -6.29 9.66
C LYS A 304 19.56 -7.15 9.61
N ILE A 305 20.67 -6.65 10.14
CA ILE A 305 22.01 -7.21 9.92
C ILE A 305 22.53 -7.81 11.23
N PRO A 306 23.00 -9.07 11.23
CA PRO A 306 23.69 -9.67 12.37
C PRO A 306 25.01 -8.95 12.65
N GLU A 307 25.53 -9.07 13.87
CA GLU A 307 26.74 -8.34 14.29
C GLU A 307 27.95 -8.60 13.38
N THR A 308 28.10 -9.84 12.90
CA THR A 308 29.17 -10.25 11.97
C THR A 308 29.22 -9.42 10.67
N GLY A 309 28.06 -9.02 10.15
CA GLY A 309 27.95 -8.24 8.91
C GLY A 309 27.88 -6.73 9.11
N ARG A 310 27.76 -6.27 10.36
CA ARG A 310 27.41 -4.87 10.66
C ARG A 310 28.55 -3.91 10.32
N GLY A 311 29.80 -4.31 10.55
CA GLY A 311 30.99 -3.50 10.25
C GLY A 311 31.07 -3.10 8.79
N TYR A 312 30.96 -4.06 7.86
CA TYR A 312 31.03 -3.82 6.41
C TYR A 312 29.91 -2.90 5.92
N MET A 313 28.70 -3.09 6.47
CA MET A 313 27.54 -2.28 6.11
C MET A 313 27.66 -0.85 6.61
N ILE A 314 28.22 -0.65 7.81
CA ILE A 314 28.54 0.68 8.35
C ILE A 314 29.58 1.36 7.46
N ALA A 315 30.69 0.68 7.14
CA ALA A 315 31.75 1.21 6.28
C ALA A 315 31.22 1.66 4.91
N MET A 316 30.37 0.83 4.28
CA MET A 316 29.70 1.21 3.03
C MET A 316 28.83 2.45 3.19
N MET A 317 27.98 2.49 4.21
CA MET A 317 27.06 3.61 4.41
C MET A 317 27.78 4.91 4.75
N ASP A 318 28.82 4.85 5.57
CA ASP A 318 29.61 6.02 5.95
C ASP A 318 30.38 6.56 4.75
N SER A 319 30.94 5.69 3.91
CA SER A 319 31.51 6.07 2.62
C SER A 319 30.47 6.75 1.71
N MET A 320 29.26 6.18 1.57
CA MET A 320 28.20 6.78 0.75
C MET A 320 27.71 8.14 1.29
N LEU A 321 27.65 8.28 2.62
CA LEU A 321 27.29 9.53 3.28
C LEU A 321 28.36 10.60 3.08
N ALA A 322 29.64 10.25 3.23
CA ALA A 322 30.77 11.12 2.93
C ALA A 322 30.78 11.55 1.45
N GLY A 323 30.40 10.64 0.54
CA GLY A 323 30.20 10.92 -0.89
C GLY A 323 28.94 11.74 -1.23
N ASN A 324 28.19 12.25 -0.23
CA ASN A 324 26.98 13.05 -0.39
C ASN A 324 25.90 12.38 -1.27
N MET A 325 25.77 11.06 -1.17
CA MET A 325 24.76 10.31 -1.90
C MET A 325 23.34 10.56 -1.36
N SER A 326 22.33 10.36 -2.22
CA SER A 326 20.93 10.51 -1.81
C SER A 326 20.46 9.33 -0.96
N ASP A 327 19.42 9.56 -0.13
CA ASP A 327 18.81 8.53 0.71
C ASP A 327 18.29 7.33 -0.12
N SER A 328 17.80 7.59 -1.33
CA SER A 328 17.35 6.55 -2.25
C SER A 328 18.50 5.65 -2.71
N THR A 329 19.67 6.23 -2.98
CA THR A 329 20.85 5.48 -3.42
C THR A 329 21.41 4.66 -2.27
N ILE A 330 21.49 5.23 -1.06
CA ILE A 330 21.91 4.50 0.16
C ILE A 330 20.99 3.31 0.42
N LYS A 331 19.67 3.49 0.32
CA LYS A 331 18.72 2.37 0.46
C LYS A 331 18.91 1.33 -0.65
N SER A 332 19.06 1.76 -1.90
CA SER A 332 19.16 0.85 -3.04
C SER A 332 20.45 0.03 -2.99
N TYR A 333 21.60 0.70 -2.86
CA TYR A 333 22.91 0.05 -2.82
C TYR A 333 23.09 -0.70 -1.52
N GLY A 334 22.69 -0.14 -0.38
CA GLY A 334 22.73 -0.81 0.91
C GLY A 334 21.90 -2.09 0.94
N ASN A 335 20.68 -2.10 0.39
CA ASN A 335 19.89 -3.34 0.30
C ASN A 335 20.50 -4.36 -0.67
N SER A 336 21.08 -3.91 -1.78
CA SER A 336 21.78 -4.77 -2.74
C SER A 336 23.02 -5.42 -2.12
N PHE A 337 23.85 -4.63 -1.43
CA PHE A 337 25.04 -5.13 -0.75
C PHE A 337 24.68 -6.01 0.44
N TYR A 338 23.66 -5.65 1.22
CA TYR A 338 23.10 -6.53 2.26
C TYR A 338 22.70 -7.89 1.71
N ARG A 339 22.03 -7.94 0.55
CA ARG A 339 21.66 -9.20 -0.09
C ARG A 339 22.89 -10.02 -0.45
N PHE A 340 23.93 -9.38 -1.01
CA PHE A 340 25.20 -10.03 -1.30
C PHE A 340 25.83 -10.62 -0.04
N MET A 341 25.94 -9.84 1.03
CA MET A 341 26.52 -10.28 2.30
C MET A 341 25.73 -11.45 2.89
N ARG A 342 24.40 -11.34 2.93
CA ARG A 342 23.52 -12.38 3.46
C ARG A 342 23.63 -13.69 2.68
N ASP A 343 23.67 -13.62 1.36
CA ASP A 343 23.74 -14.80 0.51
C ASP A 343 25.15 -15.45 0.50
N ASN A 344 26.17 -14.78 1.07
CA ASN A 344 27.55 -15.27 1.26
C ASN A 344 27.91 -15.42 2.75
N ASP A 345 26.91 -15.65 3.62
CA ASP A 345 27.08 -15.89 5.06
C ASP A 345 27.87 -14.80 5.82
N TYR A 346 27.81 -13.55 5.35
CA TYR A 346 28.53 -12.41 5.90
C TYR A 346 30.05 -12.61 5.97
N ARG A 347 30.61 -13.39 5.06
CA ARG A 347 32.07 -13.50 4.88
C ARG A 347 32.66 -12.13 4.55
N ASP A 348 33.93 -11.96 4.94
CA ASP A 348 34.69 -10.78 4.63
C ASP A 348 34.79 -10.58 3.10
N PRO A 349 34.24 -9.49 2.55
CA PRO A 349 34.34 -9.18 1.13
C PRO A 349 35.79 -9.11 0.63
N ALA A 350 36.76 -8.68 1.46
CA ALA A 350 38.16 -8.59 1.06
C ALA A 350 38.77 -9.98 0.77
N SER A 351 38.25 -11.02 1.42
CA SER A 351 38.65 -12.42 1.22
C SER A 351 38.03 -13.08 -0.02
N MET A 352 37.04 -12.44 -0.66
CA MET A 352 36.32 -13.02 -1.78
C MET A 352 37.04 -12.79 -3.10
N GLU A 353 37.37 -13.88 -3.79
CA GLU A 353 37.96 -13.80 -5.13
C GLU A 353 36.94 -13.35 -6.17
N TYR A 354 37.44 -12.69 -7.23
CA TYR A 354 36.62 -12.28 -8.38
C TYR A 354 35.75 -13.42 -8.93
N ARG A 355 36.31 -14.64 -9.06
CA ARG A 355 35.59 -15.81 -9.57
C ARG A 355 34.39 -16.19 -8.71
N GLN A 356 34.48 -16.01 -7.39
CA GLN A 356 33.38 -16.30 -6.46
C GLN A 356 32.24 -15.28 -6.61
N VAL A 357 32.58 -14.00 -6.79
CA VAL A 357 31.61 -12.93 -7.06
C VAL A 357 30.90 -13.19 -8.39
N VAL A 358 31.62 -13.59 -9.44
CA VAL A 358 31.01 -13.97 -10.74
C VAL A 358 30.08 -15.17 -10.58
N LYS A 359 30.50 -16.21 -9.86
CA LYS A 359 29.67 -17.40 -9.59
C LYS A 359 28.37 -17.03 -8.87
N TYR A 360 28.45 -16.14 -7.87
CA TYR A 360 27.28 -15.65 -7.17
C TYR A 360 26.31 -14.90 -8.10
N LEU A 361 26.82 -13.95 -8.89
CA LEU A 361 26.01 -13.17 -9.82
C LEU A 361 25.39 -14.06 -10.92
N GLY A 362 26.14 -15.03 -11.44
CA GLY A 362 25.66 -16.04 -12.37
C GLY A 362 24.50 -16.86 -11.79
N GLY A 363 24.68 -17.39 -10.58
CA GLY A 363 23.62 -18.15 -9.89
C GLY A 363 22.37 -17.33 -9.55
N LEU A 364 22.49 -16.00 -9.38
CA LEU A 364 21.31 -15.14 -9.26
C LEU A 364 20.59 -14.95 -10.60
N MET A 365 21.32 -14.86 -11.70
CA MET A 365 20.73 -14.75 -13.04
C MET A 365 20.02 -16.05 -13.44
N GLU A 366 20.59 -17.20 -13.12
CA GLU A 366 19.94 -18.52 -13.28
C GLU A 366 18.61 -18.60 -12.52
N LYS A 367 18.54 -17.98 -11.33
CA LYS A 367 17.31 -17.87 -10.52
C LYS A 367 16.30 -16.84 -11.05
N GLY A 368 16.52 -16.26 -12.22
CA GLY A 368 15.59 -15.32 -12.86
C GLY A 368 15.65 -13.89 -12.31
N LEU A 369 16.79 -13.44 -11.78
CA LEU A 369 16.94 -12.05 -11.37
C LEU A 369 16.78 -11.10 -12.56
N SER A 370 15.87 -10.12 -12.45
CA SER A 370 15.69 -9.12 -13.51
C SER A 370 16.96 -8.29 -13.73
N ALA A 371 17.26 -7.98 -15.00
CA ALA A 371 18.44 -7.20 -15.38
C ALA A 371 18.58 -5.85 -14.65
N PRO A 372 17.51 -5.04 -14.43
CA PRO A 372 17.62 -3.81 -13.65
C PRO A 372 18.07 -4.03 -12.21
N THR A 373 17.61 -5.12 -11.59
CA THR A 373 18.01 -5.48 -10.23
C THR A 373 19.45 -5.99 -10.21
N GLY A 374 19.84 -6.79 -11.21
CA GLY A 374 21.22 -7.23 -11.40
C GLY A 374 22.20 -6.07 -11.57
N HIS A 375 21.87 -5.06 -12.39
CA HIS A 375 22.69 -3.86 -12.54
C HIS A 375 22.81 -3.06 -11.26
N THR A 376 21.72 -2.93 -10.49
CA THR A 376 21.75 -2.23 -9.19
C THR A 376 22.68 -2.96 -8.21
N LEU A 377 22.61 -4.29 -8.18
CA LEU A 377 23.49 -5.13 -7.38
C LEU A 377 24.96 -4.95 -7.77
N VAL A 378 25.27 -5.02 -9.06
CA VAL A 378 26.63 -4.84 -9.56
C VAL A 378 27.18 -3.44 -9.30
N ASN A 379 26.37 -2.40 -9.45
CA ASN A 379 26.80 -1.05 -9.12
C ASN A 379 27.08 -0.89 -7.62
N ALA A 380 26.29 -1.55 -6.75
CA ALA A 380 26.54 -1.57 -5.32
C ALA A 380 27.86 -2.28 -4.97
N LEU A 381 28.16 -3.40 -5.64
CA LEU A 381 29.43 -4.13 -5.48
C LEU A 381 30.62 -3.33 -6.00
N ASN A 382 30.53 -2.78 -7.22
CA ASN A 382 31.55 -1.89 -7.76
C ASN A 382 31.80 -0.70 -6.84
N TYR A 383 30.75 -0.13 -6.25
CA TYR A 383 30.89 0.95 -5.28
C TYR A 383 31.66 0.49 -4.04
N TYR A 384 31.24 -0.64 -3.45
CA TYR A 384 31.88 -1.18 -2.24
C TYR A 384 33.37 -1.49 -2.46
N TYR A 385 33.71 -2.31 -3.46
CA TYR A 385 35.10 -2.71 -3.69
C TYR A 385 35.99 -1.52 -4.10
N ARG A 386 35.47 -0.54 -4.84
CA ARG A 386 36.28 0.62 -5.25
C ARG A 386 36.47 1.65 -4.14
N HIS A 387 35.42 1.95 -3.37
CA HIS A 387 35.41 3.09 -2.45
C HIS A 387 35.54 2.70 -0.97
N VAL A 388 35.25 1.46 -0.61
CA VAL A 388 35.38 0.95 0.76
C VAL A 388 36.65 0.11 0.89
N GLU A 389 36.83 -0.88 0.00
CA GLU A 389 38.04 -1.72 -0.03
C GLU A 389 39.23 -1.08 -0.77
N ASN A 390 39.03 0.13 -1.31
CA ASN A 390 40.04 0.89 -2.06
C ASN A 390 40.67 0.12 -3.25
N ASN A 391 39.96 -0.85 -3.82
CA ASN A 391 40.39 -1.58 -5.00
C ASN A 391 39.89 -0.89 -6.27
N LEU A 392 40.63 0.13 -6.72
CA LEU A 392 40.28 0.95 -7.89
C LEU A 392 40.17 0.13 -9.19
N ASN A 393 40.89 -0.99 -9.28
CA ASN A 393 40.89 -1.88 -10.44
C ASN A 393 39.70 -2.83 -10.48
N PHE A 394 38.94 -2.94 -9.38
CA PHE A 394 37.75 -3.77 -9.35
C PHE A 394 36.68 -3.19 -10.25
N GLU A 395 36.32 -3.89 -11.32
CA GLU A 395 35.21 -3.52 -12.19
C GLU A 395 34.46 -4.75 -12.69
N PHE A 396 33.19 -4.85 -12.32
CA PHE A 396 32.28 -5.82 -12.91
C PHE A 396 31.31 -5.15 -13.87
N LYS A 397 31.29 -5.60 -15.13
CA LYS A 397 30.37 -5.14 -16.17
C LYS A 397 29.41 -6.25 -16.53
N LEU A 398 28.16 -6.11 -16.11
CA LEU A 398 27.09 -6.92 -16.68
C LEU A 398 26.80 -6.46 -18.11
N PRO A 399 26.79 -7.37 -19.10
CA PRO A 399 26.26 -7.03 -20.41
C PRO A 399 24.80 -6.62 -20.21
N ARG A 400 24.44 -5.43 -20.70
CA ARG A 400 23.04 -4.99 -20.69
C ARG A 400 22.30 -5.87 -21.69
N PRO A 401 21.29 -6.66 -21.28
CA PRO A 401 20.45 -7.35 -22.24
C PRO A 401 19.85 -6.30 -23.18
N LYS A 402 19.76 -6.64 -24.47
CA LYS A 402 19.01 -5.81 -25.42
C LYS A 402 17.57 -5.74 -24.89
N ASN A 403 17.20 -4.61 -24.32
CA ASN A 403 15.83 -4.42 -23.88
C ASN A 403 14.93 -4.47 -25.11
N GLU A 404 13.96 -5.38 -25.13
CA GLU A 404 12.82 -5.26 -26.03
C GLU A 404 12.21 -3.87 -25.82
N GLN A 405 12.20 -3.06 -26.87
CA GLN A 405 11.54 -1.76 -26.83
C GLN A 405 10.04 -1.99 -26.84
N ARG A 406 9.47 -2.34 -25.69
CA ARG A 406 8.01 -2.41 -25.53
C ARG A 406 7.45 -1.01 -25.79
N ILE A 407 6.46 -0.92 -26.67
CA ILE A 407 5.73 0.31 -26.93
C ILE A 407 5.23 0.81 -25.57
N ARG A 408 5.64 2.04 -25.21
CA ARG A 408 5.26 2.60 -23.92
C ARG A 408 3.77 2.82 -23.90
N THR A 409 3.12 2.34 -22.85
CA THR A 409 1.70 2.58 -22.63
C THR A 409 1.49 4.06 -22.33
N VAL A 410 0.85 4.76 -23.25
CA VAL A 410 0.43 6.15 -23.14
C VAL A 410 -1.09 6.18 -22.96
N PHE A 411 -1.55 7.07 -22.07
CA PHE A 411 -2.97 7.35 -21.92
C PHE A 411 -3.43 8.38 -22.95
N THR A 412 -4.59 8.17 -23.56
CA THR A 412 -5.24 9.18 -24.41
C THR A 412 -5.76 10.34 -23.56
N MET A 413 -6.18 11.44 -24.21
CA MET A 413 -6.73 12.60 -23.51
C MET A 413 -8.02 12.25 -22.76
N GLU A 414 -8.87 11.39 -23.34
CA GLU A 414 -10.11 10.90 -22.74
C GLU A 414 -9.82 10.02 -21.52
N GLU A 415 -8.82 9.13 -21.62
CA GLU A 415 -8.38 8.29 -20.50
C GLU A 415 -7.82 9.14 -19.35
N CYS A 416 -7.02 10.17 -19.66
CA CYS A 416 -6.55 11.13 -18.67
C CYS A 416 -7.71 11.85 -17.97
N ALA A 417 -8.69 12.35 -18.74
CA ALA A 417 -9.88 12.99 -18.20
C ALA A 417 -10.68 12.04 -17.29
N GLY A 418 -10.86 10.79 -17.72
CA GLY A 418 -11.49 9.73 -16.92
C GLY A 418 -10.77 9.50 -15.60
N ILE A 419 -9.43 9.37 -15.61
CA ILE A 419 -8.62 9.22 -14.40
C ILE A 419 -8.86 10.40 -13.44
N PHE A 420 -8.76 11.65 -13.92
CA PHE A 420 -8.96 12.82 -13.08
C PHE A 420 -10.41 12.96 -12.56
N GLY A 421 -11.38 12.47 -13.31
CA GLY A 421 -12.80 12.45 -12.93
C GLY A 421 -13.09 11.57 -11.71
N THR A 422 -12.32 10.50 -11.49
CA THR A 422 -12.52 9.57 -10.36
C THR A 422 -11.99 10.05 -9.01
N ILE A 423 -11.34 11.22 -8.98
CA ILE A 423 -10.62 11.70 -7.80
C ILE A 423 -11.42 12.81 -7.12
N ASP A 424 -12.00 12.46 -5.96
CA ASP A 424 -12.81 13.40 -5.18
C ASP A 424 -11.97 14.42 -4.41
N ASN A 425 -10.78 14.01 -3.96
CA ASN A 425 -9.94 14.87 -3.13
C ASN A 425 -9.25 15.95 -3.99
N PRO A 426 -9.50 17.25 -3.75
CA PRO A 426 -9.01 18.34 -4.60
C PRO A 426 -7.48 18.40 -4.64
N LYS A 427 -6.80 18.12 -3.52
CA LYS A 427 -5.33 18.06 -3.45
C LYS A 427 -4.77 17.01 -4.40
N HIS A 428 -5.35 15.82 -4.35
CA HIS A 428 -4.91 14.66 -5.13
C HIS A 428 -5.16 14.85 -6.61
N LYS A 429 -6.35 15.38 -6.95
CA LYS A 429 -6.74 15.70 -8.32
C LYS A 429 -5.79 16.74 -8.91
N LEU A 430 -5.57 17.84 -8.19
CA LEU A 430 -4.68 18.92 -8.61
C LEU A 430 -3.24 18.43 -8.79
N ALA A 431 -2.71 17.60 -7.89
CA ALA A 431 -1.36 17.05 -8.01
C ALA A 431 -1.16 16.25 -9.31
N LEU A 432 -2.13 15.42 -9.70
CA LEU A 432 -2.03 14.65 -10.94
C LEU A 432 -2.29 15.51 -12.19
N MET A 433 -3.19 16.49 -12.11
CA MET A 433 -3.43 17.44 -13.21
C MET A 433 -2.18 18.29 -13.48
N VAL A 434 -1.49 18.78 -12.44
CA VAL A 434 -0.21 19.50 -12.58
C VAL A 434 0.88 18.57 -13.11
N ALA A 435 0.94 17.31 -12.65
CA ALA A 435 1.90 16.32 -13.16
C ALA A 435 1.75 16.10 -14.67
N TYR A 436 0.51 16.00 -15.16
CA TYR A 436 0.20 15.86 -16.58
C TYR A 436 0.42 17.19 -17.32
N GLY A 437 -0.28 18.26 -16.96
CA GLY A 437 -0.31 19.49 -17.74
C GLY A 437 1.00 20.28 -17.79
N ALA A 438 1.90 20.09 -16.81
CA ALA A 438 3.23 20.71 -16.81
C ALA A 438 4.36 19.68 -17.03
N GLY A 439 4.04 18.41 -17.30
CA GLY A 439 5.02 17.34 -17.54
C GLY A 439 5.99 17.07 -16.38
N LEU A 440 5.61 17.38 -15.15
CA LEU A 440 6.48 17.29 -13.97
C LEU A 440 6.72 15.84 -13.53
N ARG A 441 7.92 15.55 -13.02
CA ARG A 441 8.19 14.27 -12.33
C ARG A 441 7.45 14.26 -11.00
N VAL A 442 7.03 13.09 -10.52
CA VAL A 442 6.35 12.96 -9.21
C VAL A 442 7.12 13.63 -8.06
N GLY A 443 8.46 13.61 -8.10
CA GLY A 443 9.27 14.31 -7.11
C GLY A 443 9.22 15.83 -7.21
N GLU A 444 9.16 16.36 -8.43
CA GLU A 444 9.03 17.80 -8.71
C GLU A 444 7.63 18.27 -8.30
N VAL A 445 6.59 17.49 -8.61
CA VAL A 445 5.20 17.79 -8.19
C VAL A 445 5.10 17.94 -6.68
N VAL A 446 5.57 16.93 -5.92
CA VAL A 446 5.37 16.99 -4.47
C VAL A 446 6.20 18.07 -3.80
N THR A 447 7.39 18.37 -4.30
CA THR A 447 8.30 19.37 -3.71
C THR A 447 8.03 20.80 -4.17
N LEU A 448 7.03 21.01 -5.03
CA LEU A 448 6.68 22.32 -5.57
C LEU A 448 6.24 23.28 -4.45
N LYS A 449 6.80 24.49 -4.43
CA LYS A 449 6.42 25.56 -3.49
C LYS A 449 5.58 26.62 -4.18
N TRP A 450 4.79 27.37 -3.39
CA TRP A 450 4.00 28.48 -3.95
C TRP A 450 4.88 29.57 -4.58
N ALA A 451 6.05 29.82 -4.00
CA ALA A 451 7.04 30.75 -4.56
C ALA A 451 7.61 30.31 -5.92
N ASP A 452 7.46 29.04 -6.29
CA ASP A 452 7.91 28.52 -7.57
C ASP A 452 6.83 28.69 -8.67
N ILE A 453 5.59 29.04 -8.30
CA ILE A 453 4.50 29.29 -9.26
C ILE A 453 4.42 30.79 -9.55
N LEU A 454 4.83 31.17 -10.76
CA LEU A 454 4.76 32.54 -11.26
C LEU A 454 3.42 32.73 -11.97
N LEU A 455 2.37 33.09 -11.20
CA LEU A 455 1.01 33.23 -11.73
C LEU A 455 0.90 34.30 -12.83
N ALA A 456 1.61 35.44 -12.68
CA ALA A 456 1.59 36.52 -13.66
C ALA A 456 2.18 36.10 -15.01
N GLU A 457 3.20 35.24 -15.01
CA GLU A 457 3.83 34.71 -16.22
C GLU A 457 3.24 33.37 -16.68
N GLN A 458 2.34 32.78 -15.88
CA GLN A 458 1.80 31.43 -16.07
C GLN A 458 2.88 30.37 -16.29
N LYS A 459 3.91 30.43 -15.45
CA LYS A 459 5.02 29.49 -15.46
C LYS A 459 5.24 28.88 -14.09
N ILE A 460 5.86 27.71 -14.10
CA ILE A 460 6.38 27.05 -12.91
C ILE A 460 7.91 26.99 -13.02
N HIS A 461 8.59 27.51 -12.01
CA HIS A 461 10.03 27.39 -11.87
C HIS A 461 10.38 26.06 -11.18
N VAL A 462 10.84 25.08 -11.95
CA VAL A 462 11.22 23.77 -11.41
C VAL A 462 12.68 23.81 -10.98
N LYS A 463 12.90 23.92 -9.67
CA LYS A 463 14.24 23.90 -9.06
C LYS A 463 14.77 22.48 -8.82
N ASN A 464 16.08 22.31 -8.84
CA ASN A 464 16.77 21.06 -8.53
C ASN A 464 16.28 19.86 -9.37
N GLY A 465 16.04 20.09 -10.67
CA GLY A 465 15.72 19.02 -11.62
C GLY A 465 16.84 17.97 -11.71
N LYS A 466 16.64 16.93 -12.54
CA LYS A 466 17.64 15.87 -12.72
C LYS A 466 19.00 16.47 -13.11
N GLY A 467 20.03 16.22 -12.29
CA GLY A 467 21.36 16.82 -12.45
C GLY A 467 21.52 18.21 -11.81
N LYS A 468 20.61 18.60 -10.89
CA LYS A 468 20.56 19.93 -10.26
C LYS A 468 20.39 21.06 -11.27
N LYS A 469 19.63 20.81 -12.33
CA LYS A 469 19.32 21.81 -13.36
C LYS A 469 17.93 22.38 -13.15
N ASP A 470 17.85 23.69 -13.17
CA ASP A 470 16.60 24.43 -13.07
C ASP A 470 16.00 24.61 -14.48
N ARG A 471 14.67 24.73 -14.56
CA ARG A 471 13.97 25.01 -15.81
C ARG A 471 12.62 25.67 -15.56
N MET A 472 12.16 26.42 -16.56
CA MET A 472 10.81 26.97 -16.58
C MET A 472 9.89 26.03 -17.37
N VAL A 473 8.70 25.76 -16.83
CA VAL A 473 7.66 25.01 -17.53
C VAL A 473 6.33 25.77 -17.53
N MET A 474 5.46 25.46 -18.47
CA MET A 474 4.14 26.05 -18.57
C MET A 474 3.24 25.68 -17.37
N LEU A 475 2.39 26.61 -16.95
CA LEU A 475 1.29 26.37 -16.02
C LEU A 475 -0.04 26.33 -16.80
N PRO A 476 -0.76 25.20 -16.83
CA PRO A 476 -2.02 25.12 -17.56
C PRO A 476 -3.09 26.07 -16.99
N TYR A 477 -3.78 26.80 -17.85
CA TYR A 477 -4.89 27.68 -17.47
C TYR A 477 -6.01 26.94 -16.73
N SER A 478 -6.30 25.70 -17.14
CA SER A 478 -7.35 24.86 -16.54
C SER A 478 -7.13 24.52 -15.06
N VAL A 479 -5.90 24.66 -14.55
CA VAL A 479 -5.59 24.42 -13.14
C VAL A 479 -5.49 25.70 -12.30
N LEU A 480 -5.54 26.89 -12.90
CA LEU A 480 -5.39 28.16 -12.17
C LEU A 480 -6.47 28.34 -11.11
N VAL A 481 -7.73 28.24 -11.51
CA VAL A 481 -8.88 28.35 -10.58
C VAL A 481 -8.80 27.29 -9.48
N LEU A 482 -8.40 26.06 -9.82
CA LEU A 482 -8.23 24.99 -8.85
C LEU A 482 -7.06 25.26 -7.89
N LEU A 483 -5.96 25.86 -8.36
CA LEU A 483 -4.81 26.25 -7.55
C LEU A 483 -5.17 27.37 -6.58
N GLU A 484 -5.89 28.40 -7.04
CA GLU A 484 -6.32 29.52 -6.22
C GLU A 484 -7.30 29.08 -5.13
N ASN A 485 -8.31 28.29 -5.51
CA ASN A 485 -9.25 27.70 -4.55
C ASN A 485 -8.52 26.80 -3.54
N TYR A 486 -7.57 26.00 -4.02
CA TYR A 486 -6.77 25.14 -3.14
C TYR A 486 -5.90 25.96 -2.18
N ARG A 487 -5.29 27.05 -2.64
CA ARG A 487 -4.48 27.96 -1.82
C ARG A 487 -5.32 28.64 -0.74
N ALA A 488 -6.53 29.07 -1.08
CA ALA A 488 -7.46 29.69 -0.14
C ALA A 488 -7.90 28.72 0.97
N LEU A 489 -8.11 27.44 0.64
CA LEU A 489 -8.50 26.40 1.60
C LEU A 489 -7.35 25.90 2.49
N HIS A 490 -6.10 26.15 2.11
CA HIS A 490 -4.91 25.67 2.81
C HIS A 490 -3.86 26.78 3.02
N PRO A 491 -4.20 27.84 3.77
CA PRO A 491 -3.26 28.92 4.06
C PRO A 491 -2.10 28.43 4.95
N GLY A 492 -0.92 29.05 4.79
CA GLY A 492 0.21 28.87 5.70
C GLY A 492 1.16 27.70 5.41
N ASN A 493 1.05 27.03 4.26
CA ASN A 493 2.02 26.00 3.85
C ASN A 493 2.93 26.53 2.73
N ASP A 494 4.25 26.41 2.88
CA ASP A 494 5.22 26.76 1.84
C ASP A 494 5.06 25.89 0.58
N TYR A 495 4.75 24.61 0.77
CA TYR A 495 4.56 23.65 -0.31
C TYR A 495 3.14 23.73 -0.87
N VAL A 496 3.03 23.66 -2.20
CA VAL A 496 1.74 23.57 -2.88
C VAL A 496 0.99 22.33 -2.43
N PHE A 497 1.68 21.19 -2.29
CA PHE A 497 1.07 19.96 -1.80
C PHE A 497 1.62 19.59 -0.43
N GLY A 498 0.88 19.96 0.61
CA GLY A 498 1.20 19.62 1.99
C GLY A 498 1.12 18.12 2.30
N GLY A 499 2.16 17.64 2.99
CA GLY A 499 2.26 16.31 3.54
C GLY A 499 1.35 16.08 4.75
N GLN A 500 1.51 14.90 5.36
CA GLN A 500 0.87 14.60 6.64
C GLN A 500 1.44 15.46 7.78
N PHE A 501 2.64 15.98 7.58
CA PHE A 501 3.39 16.76 8.53
C PHE A 501 3.40 18.25 8.15
N ALA A 502 3.11 19.14 9.09
CA ALA A 502 3.21 20.60 8.89
C ALA A 502 4.61 21.00 8.38
N GLY A 503 4.68 21.84 7.35
CA GLY A 503 5.93 22.24 6.69
C GLY A 503 6.61 21.16 5.86
N ALA A 504 6.06 19.94 5.77
CA ALA A 504 6.59 18.88 4.91
C ALA A 504 5.78 18.78 3.60
N HIS A 505 6.47 18.42 2.53
CA HIS A 505 5.83 18.12 1.27
C HIS A 505 5.09 16.76 1.28
N TYR A 506 4.14 16.59 0.37
CA TYR A 506 3.42 15.33 0.20
C TYR A 506 4.35 14.18 -0.23
N SER A 507 4.05 12.95 0.16
CA SER A 507 4.93 11.82 -0.14
C SER A 507 4.76 11.35 -1.59
N LYS A 508 5.88 11.10 -2.28
CA LYS A 508 5.90 10.49 -3.62
C LYS A 508 5.11 9.18 -3.65
N GLY A 509 5.28 8.35 -2.62
CA GLY A 509 4.57 7.07 -2.50
C GLY A 509 3.06 7.24 -2.34
N SER A 510 2.62 8.30 -1.66
CA SER A 510 1.20 8.61 -1.52
C SER A 510 0.59 9.04 -2.85
N VAL A 511 1.26 9.90 -3.63
CA VAL A 511 0.78 10.26 -4.98
C VAL A 511 0.70 9.03 -5.89
N GLN A 512 1.68 8.13 -5.82
CA GLN A 512 1.65 6.88 -6.60
C GLN A 512 0.46 6.00 -6.21
N LYS A 513 0.14 5.88 -4.91
CA LYS A 513 -1.05 5.17 -4.44
C LYS A 513 -2.35 5.81 -4.89
N VAL A 514 -2.40 7.15 -4.88
CA VAL A 514 -3.54 7.91 -5.43
C VAL A 514 -3.74 7.59 -6.90
N MET A 515 -2.67 7.61 -7.70
CA MET A 515 -2.73 7.26 -9.12
C MET A 515 -3.21 5.81 -9.33
N ALA A 516 -2.69 4.86 -8.56
CA ALA A 516 -3.10 3.46 -8.64
C ALA A 516 -4.59 3.28 -8.33
N ALA A 517 -5.09 3.93 -7.28
CA ALA A 517 -6.51 3.90 -6.92
C ALA A 517 -7.40 4.60 -7.97
N ALA A 518 -6.92 5.70 -8.58
CA ALA A 518 -7.65 6.39 -9.65
C ALA A 518 -7.74 5.52 -10.92
N LEU A 519 -6.66 4.81 -11.28
CA LEU A 519 -6.67 3.87 -12.40
C LEU A 519 -7.65 2.72 -12.17
N GLU A 520 -7.64 2.12 -10.98
CA GLU A 520 -8.58 1.06 -10.61
C GLU A 520 -10.04 1.54 -10.69
N LYS A 521 -10.34 2.73 -10.14
CA LYS A 521 -11.68 3.33 -10.21
C LYS A 521 -12.11 3.72 -11.63
N SER A 522 -11.17 4.09 -12.49
CA SER A 522 -11.47 4.50 -13.87
C SER A 522 -11.87 3.33 -14.78
N GLY A 523 -11.67 2.09 -14.34
CA GLY A 523 -11.97 0.90 -15.15
C GLY A 523 -11.02 0.67 -16.32
N LEU A 524 -9.90 1.41 -16.38
CA LEU A 524 -8.92 1.26 -17.46
C LEU A 524 -8.16 -0.07 -17.33
N SER A 525 -8.12 -0.83 -18.43
CA SER A 525 -7.33 -2.07 -18.52
C SER A 525 -5.82 -1.79 -18.55
N LYS A 526 -5.42 -0.58 -18.97
CA LYS A 526 -4.02 -0.16 -19.06
C LYS A 526 -3.42 0.02 -17.66
N LYS A 527 -2.30 -0.65 -17.42
CA LYS A 527 -1.46 -0.39 -16.24
C LYS A 527 -0.68 0.90 -16.44
N GLY A 528 -0.55 1.70 -15.39
CA GLY A 528 0.29 2.88 -15.42
C GLY A 528 0.59 3.49 -14.06
N SER A 529 1.33 4.57 -14.10
CA SER A 529 1.81 5.31 -12.93
C SER A 529 1.82 6.81 -13.24
N VAL A 530 2.21 7.63 -12.26
CA VAL A 530 2.40 9.08 -12.47
C VAL A 530 3.42 9.35 -13.60
N HIS A 531 4.35 8.44 -13.85
CA HIS A 531 5.31 8.58 -14.95
C HIS A 531 4.64 8.46 -16.33
N ASN A 532 3.58 7.65 -16.44
CA ASN A 532 2.81 7.52 -17.68
C ASN A 532 2.05 8.80 -18.01
N LEU A 533 1.58 9.58 -17.02
CA LEU A 533 1.00 10.91 -17.28
C LEU A 533 2.01 11.85 -17.94
N ARG A 534 3.26 11.82 -17.49
CA ARG A 534 4.34 12.59 -18.12
C ARG A 534 4.67 12.09 -19.53
N HIS A 535 4.56 10.79 -19.77
CA HIS A 535 4.69 10.23 -21.13
C HIS A 535 3.54 10.70 -22.02
N SER A 536 2.29 10.65 -21.54
CA SER A 536 1.12 11.19 -22.23
C SER A 536 1.28 12.66 -22.55
N PHE A 537 1.73 13.49 -21.61
CA PHE A 537 2.00 14.89 -21.88
C PHE A 537 2.96 15.08 -23.06
N ALA A 538 4.10 14.38 -23.03
CA ALA A 538 5.09 14.48 -24.10
C ALA A 538 4.54 14.01 -25.46
N THR A 539 3.86 12.86 -25.49
CA THR A 539 3.26 12.32 -26.70
C THR A 539 2.16 13.24 -27.24
N HIS A 540 1.30 13.79 -26.40
CA HIS A 540 0.25 14.73 -26.81
C HIS A 540 0.80 16.03 -27.38
N LEU A 541 1.92 16.56 -26.85
CA LEU A 541 2.59 17.71 -27.44
C LEU A 541 3.18 17.38 -28.82
N ILE A 542 3.76 16.19 -29.01
CA ILE A 542 4.23 15.73 -30.33
C ILE A 542 3.05 15.60 -31.31
N GLU A 543 1.93 15.02 -30.88
CA GLU A 543 0.73 14.89 -31.70
C GLU A 543 0.13 16.26 -32.08
N ALA A 544 0.30 17.26 -31.22
CA ALA A 544 -0.08 18.65 -31.49
C ALA A 544 0.92 19.40 -32.40
N GLY A 545 2.03 18.76 -32.81
CA GLY A 545 3.02 19.33 -33.71
C GLY A 545 4.08 20.21 -33.03
N VAL A 546 4.22 20.14 -31.69
CA VAL A 546 5.25 20.90 -30.97
C VAL A 546 6.64 20.32 -31.26
N ASP A 547 7.61 21.19 -31.53
CA ASP A 547 9.00 20.77 -31.80
C ASP A 547 9.58 19.98 -30.63
N ILE A 548 10.21 18.84 -30.95
CA ILE A 548 10.82 17.93 -30.00
C ILE A 548 11.90 18.61 -29.13
N ARG A 549 12.57 19.67 -29.61
CA ARG A 549 13.54 20.47 -28.85
C ARG A 549 12.86 21.23 -27.71
N TYR A 550 11.72 21.86 -27.96
CA TYR A 550 10.94 22.52 -26.90
C TYR A 550 10.43 21.49 -25.89
N ILE A 551 9.97 20.32 -26.35
CA ILE A 551 9.53 19.23 -25.46
C ILE A 551 10.71 18.73 -24.60
N GLN A 552 11.92 18.60 -25.18
CA GLN A 552 13.12 18.21 -24.46
C GLN A 552 13.43 19.20 -23.32
N GLU A 553 13.33 20.50 -23.59
CA GLU A 553 13.58 21.57 -22.63
C GLU A 553 12.54 21.57 -21.51
N LEU A 554 11.25 21.52 -21.85
CA LEU A 554 10.13 21.45 -20.90
C LEU A 554 10.25 20.24 -19.95
N LEU A 555 10.65 19.09 -20.49
CA LEU A 555 10.86 17.88 -19.70
C LEU A 555 12.20 17.89 -18.93
N GLY A 556 13.13 18.77 -19.27
CA GLY A 556 14.47 18.79 -18.68
C GLY A 556 15.23 17.50 -18.97
N HIS A 557 15.28 17.10 -20.24
CA HIS A 557 16.04 15.95 -20.72
C HIS A 557 17.43 16.40 -21.20
N SER A 558 18.48 15.79 -20.67
CA SER A 558 19.87 16.11 -21.06
C SER A 558 20.23 15.63 -22.46
N SER A 559 19.50 14.65 -22.99
CA SER A 559 19.73 14.08 -24.32
C SER A 559 18.43 13.97 -25.08
N ILE A 560 18.44 14.42 -26.34
CA ILE A 560 17.31 14.32 -27.25
C ILE A 560 16.87 12.86 -27.45
N LYS A 561 17.81 11.90 -27.35
CA LYS A 561 17.51 10.46 -27.43
C LYS A 561 16.49 10.00 -26.39
N THR A 562 16.41 10.69 -25.25
CA THR A 562 15.39 10.41 -24.23
C THR A 562 14.01 10.92 -24.65
N THR A 563 13.95 12.01 -25.40
CA THR A 563 12.71 12.61 -25.90
C THR A 563 12.22 11.91 -27.18
N MET A 564 13.12 11.42 -28.03
CA MET A 564 12.78 10.60 -29.21
C MET A 564 12.05 9.31 -28.85
N ILE A 565 12.09 8.85 -27.60
CA ILE A 565 11.30 7.70 -27.16
C ILE A 565 9.79 7.95 -27.34
N TYR A 566 9.34 9.20 -27.36
CA TYR A 566 7.93 9.55 -27.55
C TYR A 566 7.47 9.63 -29.00
N THR A 567 8.39 9.77 -29.95
CA THR A 567 8.05 9.87 -31.39
C THR A 567 7.59 8.52 -31.96
N HIS A 568 7.99 7.41 -31.34
CA HIS A 568 7.60 6.06 -31.76
C HIS A 568 6.16 5.66 -31.35
N VAL A 569 5.47 6.49 -30.56
CA VAL A 569 4.15 6.14 -30.00
C VAL A 569 2.99 6.77 -30.78
N THR A 570 3.25 7.70 -31.69
CA THR A 570 2.20 8.47 -32.38
C THR A 570 1.65 7.72 -33.60
N ASN A 571 0.65 6.87 -33.40
CA ASN A 571 -0.13 6.28 -34.50
C ASN A 571 -0.81 7.36 -35.37
N LYS A 572 -1.18 8.51 -34.80
CA LYS A 572 -1.78 9.63 -35.57
C LYS A 572 -0.85 10.22 -36.63
N ALA A 573 0.47 10.25 -36.39
CA ALA A 573 1.43 10.71 -37.39
C ALA A 573 1.60 9.68 -38.52
N ILE A 574 1.63 8.39 -38.17
CA ILE A 574 1.68 7.29 -39.15
C ILE A 574 0.40 7.26 -40.00
N ASN A 575 -0.78 7.45 -39.40
CA ASN A 575 -2.06 7.49 -40.11
C ASN A 575 -2.20 8.72 -41.04
N ARG A 576 -1.47 9.81 -40.78
CA ARG A 576 -1.38 10.97 -41.70
C ARG A 576 -0.41 10.72 -42.86
N ILE A 577 0.51 9.76 -42.72
CA ILE A 577 1.40 9.35 -43.79
C ILE A 577 0.64 8.35 -44.65
N GLN A 578 -0.03 8.87 -45.67
CA GLN A 578 -0.66 8.03 -46.70
C GLN A 578 0.42 7.16 -47.36
N SER A 579 0.16 5.86 -47.45
CA SER A 579 1.07 4.91 -48.13
C SER A 579 1.34 5.38 -49.56
N PRO A 580 2.59 5.31 -50.06
CA PRO A 580 2.87 5.55 -51.47
C PRO A 580 2.02 4.68 -52.40
N LEU A 581 1.65 3.47 -51.97
CA LEU A 581 0.75 2.58 -52.72
C LEU A 581 -0.67 3.17 -52.84
N ASP A 582 -1.19 3.76 -51.76
CA ASP A 582 -2.52 4.41 -51.76
C ASP A 582 -2.52 5.75 -52.53
N ARG A 583 -1.34 6.24 -52.93
CA ARG A 583 -1.19 7.39 -53.84
C ARG A 583 -1.12 6.96 -55.30
N LEU A 584 -0.84 5.69 -55.56
CA LEU A 584 -0.97 5.13 -56.89
C LEU A 584 -2.47 4.92 -57.10
N ASN A 585 -3.11 5.80 -57.87
CA ASN A 585 -4.46 5.58 -58.40
C ASN A 585 -4.43 4.38 -59.35
N LEU A 586 -4.32 3.17 -58.79
CA LEU A 586 -4.57 1.93 -59.47
C LEU A 586 -6.07 1.90 -59.73
N LYS A 587 -6.49 2.45 -60.87
CA LYS A 587 -7.85 2.27 -61.38
C LYS A 587 -8.05 0.78 -61.60
N THR A 588 -8.62 0.09 -60.62
CA THR A 588 -9.33 -1.15 -60.89
C THR A 588 -10.57 -0.75 -61.70
N GLU A 589 -10.51 -0.97 -63.01
CA GLU A 589 -11.68 -0.90 -63.88
C GLU A 589 -12.66 -2.00 -63.46
N ASP A 590 -13.53 -1.72 -62.49
CA ASP A 590 -14.76 -2.49 -62.32
C ASP A 590 -15.74 -2.06 -63.42
N LYS A 591 -15.58 -2.68 -64.59
CA LYS A 591 -16.63 -2.78 -65.60
C LYS A 591 -17.69 -3.76 -65.11
N ASN A 592 -18.66 -3.29 -64.32
CA ASN A 592 -20.01 -3.85 -64.25
C ASN A 592 -20.85 -3.00 -63.29
N ASP A 593 -21.54 -1.98 -63.82
CA ASP A 593 -22.87 -1.56 -63.35
C ASP A 593 -23.37 -0.37 -64.18
N LYS A 594 -23.83 -0.67 -65.40
CA LYS A 594 -24.77 0.19 -66.15
C LYS A 594 -25.73 -0.68 -66.95
N LYS A 595 -26.69 -1.30 -66.26
CA LYS A 595 -27.98 -1.70 -66.86
C LYS A 595 -28.99 -2.02 -65.75
N ASN A 596 -29.63 -0.98 -65.23
CA ASN A 596 -31.07 -0.92 -64.94
C ASN A 596 -31.33 0.32 -64.09
N ASP A 597 -31.87 1.36 -64.72
CA ASP A 597 -32.96 2.17 -64.15
C ASP A 597 -33.27 3.32 -65.11
N LYS A 598 -34.13 3.01 -66.09
CA LYS A 598 -35.00 3.97 -66.79
C LYS A 598 -36.30 3.25 -67.20
N LYS A 599 -37.27 3.28 -66.29
CA LYS A 599 -38.75 3.19 -66.42
C LYS A 599 -39.22 3.37 -64.97
N VAL A 600 -39.77 4.49 -64.54
CA VAL A 600 -40.95 5.25 -65.03
C VAL A 600 -40.72 6.74 -64.79
#